data_AF-A0A4C1TFE4-F1
#
_entry.id   AF-A0A4C1TFE4-F1
#
_cell.length_a   1.000
_cell.length_b   1.000
_cell.length_c   1.000
_cell.angle_alpha   90.00
_cell.angle_beta   90.00
_cell.angle_gamma   90.00
#
_symmetry.space_group_name_H-M   'P 1'
#
loop_
_entity.id
_entity.type
_entity.pdbx_description
1 polymer ?
#
loop_
_entity_poly.entity_id
_entity_poly.type
_entity_poly.pdbx_seq_one_letter_code
_entity_poly.pdbx_strand_id
1 'polypeptide(L)'
;MGLMDHPNKAFIKRISSNDATISDGNMFMASVVPLRLKSDVSLHWKNPRPSSVHYCRPIMFQFAKESAELIRTTVKDIEEQISKIKLQECKLEKENILNVATSST
;
A
#
# COMPACT_ATOMS: atom_id res chain seq x y z
N MET A 1 -14.14 -22.87 26.03
CA MET A 1 -12.74 -22.41 25.95
C MET A 1 -12.79 -20.96 25.48
N GLY A 2 -12.73 -20.01 26.41
CA GLY A 2 -12.98 -18.59 26.13
C GLY A 2 -11.81 -17.96 25.38
N LEU A 3 -12.10 -17.24 24.30
CA LEU A 3 -11.16 -16.36 23.63
C LEU A 3 -10.78 -15.26 24.64
N MET A 4 -9.59 -15.34 25.20
CA MET A 4 -8.99 -14.23 25.94
C MET A 4 -8.65 -13.13 24.94
N ASP A 5 -9.43 -12.06 24.93
CA ASP A 5 -9.05 -10.80 24.30
C ASP A 5 -7.78 -10.30 25.00
N HIS A 6 -6.65 -10.39 24.31
CA HIS A 6 -5.39 -9.80 24.75
C HIS A 6 -5.38 -8.36 24.24
N PRO A 7 -5.56 -7.33 25.10
CA PRO A 7 -5.47 -5.95 24.64
C PRO A 7 -4.05 -5.68 24.15
N ASN A 8 -3.91 -5.37 22.87
CA ASN A 8 -2.69 -4.78 22.31
C ASN A 8 -2.44 -3.42 22.99
N LYS A 9 -1.68 -3.41 24.08
CA LYS A 9 -1.28 -2.19 24.78
C LYS A 9 -0.03 -1.62 24.13
N ALA A 10 -0.22 -0.73 23.16
CA ALA A 10 0.85 0.13 22.67
C ALA A 10 1.01 1.32 23.63
N PHE A 11 2.19 1.45 24.25
CA PHE A 11 2.56 2.65 25.01
C PHE A 11 3.12 3.70 24.05
N ILE A 12 2.26 4.57 23.53
CA ILE A 12 2.65 5.66 22.65
C ILE A 12 2.85 6.93 23.49
N LYS A 13 4.02 7.57 23.40
CA LYS A 13 4.25 8.89 24.01
C LYS A 13 3.47 9.94 23.19
N ARG A 14 2.39 10.46 23.78
CA ARG A 14 1.49 11.44 23.16
C ARG A 14 2.22 12.75 22.88
N ILE A 15 2.28 13.15 21.61
CA ILE A 15 2.54 14.54 21.21
C ILE A 15 1.16 15.21 21.18
N SER A 16 0.87 16.07 22.14
CA SER A 16 -0.45 16.70 22.27
C SER A 16 -0.57 17.97 21.44
N SER A 17 -1.59 18.04 20.59
CA SER A 17 -2.12 19.29 20.05
C SER A 17 -3.27 19.78 20.93
N ASN A 18 -3.49 21.10 21.01
CA ASN A 18 -4.65 21.70 21.68
C ASN A 18 -5.92 21.70 20.81
N ASP A 19 -5.82 21.18 19.58
CA ASP A 19 -6.95 21.08 18.66
C ASP A 19 -7.74 19.79 18.93
N ALA A 20 -8.96 19.96 19.45
CA ALA A 20 -9.87 18.86 19.75
C ALA A 20 -10.33 18.08 18.50
N THR A 21 -10.06 18.59 17.30
CA THR A 21 -10.37 17.91 16.03
C THR A 21 -9.28 16.91 15.60
N ILE A 22 -8.09 16.96 16.22
CA ILE A 22 -6.98 16.07 15.91
C ILE A 22 -7.06 14.83 16.82
N SER A 23 -7.34 13.68 16.22
CA SER A 23 -7.43 12.38 16.89
C SER A 23 -6.61 11.33 16.14
N ASP A 24 -5.80 10.55 16.85
CA ASP A 24 -5.07 9.38 16.35
C ASP A 24 -5.89 8.08 16.44
N GLY A 25 -7.16 8.16 16.90
CA GLY A 25 -8.04 7.00 17.07
C GLY A 25 -8.52 6.35 15.78
N ASN A 26 -8.32 7.02 14.64
CA ASN A 26 -8.71 6.52 13.33
C ASN A 26 -7.60 6.78 12.31
N MET A 27 -7.29 5.78 11.50
CA MET A 27 -6.34 5.89 10.38
C MET A 27 -7.08 5.58 9.08
N PHE A 28 -6.96 6.49 8.11
CA PHE A 28 -7.41 6.31 6.73
C PHE A 28 -6.19 6.18 5.84
N MET A 29 -6.15 5.16 4.97
CA MET A 29 -4.97 4.84 4.16
C MET A 29 -5.36 4.35 2.77
N ALA A 30 -4.63 4.81 1.75
CA ALA A 30 -4.71 4.31 0.39
C ALA A 30 -3.41 3.58 0.03
N SER A 31 -3.52 2.45 -0.66
CA SER A 31 -2.37 1.59 -0.99
C SER A 31 -2.51 1.01 -2.40
N VAL A 32 -1.39 0.56 -2.97
CA VAL A 32 -1.31 -0.10 -4.28
C VAL A 32 -0.66 -1.47 -4.14
N VAL A 33 -1.14 -2.43 -4.93
CA VAL A 33 -0.56 -3.77 -5.02
C VAL A 33 -0.09 -4.01 -6.46
N PRO A 34 1.22 -4.22 -6.69
CA PRO A 34 1.69 -4.62 -8.01
C PRO A 34 1.24 -6.06 -8.29
N LEU A 35 0.64 -6.30 -9.46
CA LEU A 35 0.10 -7.62 -9.82
C LEU A 35 1.00 -8.38 -10.79
N ARG A 36 1.48 -7.69 -11.82
CA ARG A 36 2.28 -8.29 -12.89
C ARG A 36 3.15 -7.25 -13.58
N LEU A 37 4.29 -7.69 -14.08
CA LEU A 37 5.15 -6.97 -15.01
C LEU A 37 5.19 -7.77 -16.31
N LYS A 38 4.73 -7.17 -17.41
CA LYS A 38 4.69 -7.79 -18.74
C LYS A 38 5.14 -6.82 -19.81
N SER A 39 5.73 -7.34 -20.88
CA SER A 39 5.79 -6.68 -22.18
C SER A 39 4.63 -7.17 -23.05
N ASP A 40 4.57 -6.73 -24.30
CA ASP A 40 3.57 -7.20 -25.27
C ASP A 40 3.72 -8.69 -25.60
N VAL A 41 4.95 -9.21 -25.47
CA VAL A 41 5.32 -10.57 -25.88
C VAL A 41 5.48 -11.55 -24.71
N SER A 42 5.74 -11.08 -23.49
CA SER A 42 6.00 -11.98 -22.37
C SER A 42 5.66 -11.42 -21.00
N LEU A 43 5.36 -12.33 -20.07
CA LEU A 43 5.22 -12.06 -18.64
C LEU A 43 6.59 -12.21 -17.98
N HIS A 44 7.10 -11.13 -17.37
CA HIS A 44 8.41 -11.12 -16.71
C HIS A 44 8.31 -11.42 -15.22
N TRP A 45 7.22 -10.99 -14.59
CA TRP A 45 6.99 -11.22 -13.17
C TRP A 45 5.50 -11.19 -12.83
N LYS A 46 5.12 -12.01 -11.85
CA LYS A 46 3.78 -12.04 -11.26
C LYS A 46 3.90 -12.02 -9.74
N ASN A 47 3.04 -11.26 -9.09
CA ASN A 47 2.94 -11.28 -7.65
C ASN A 47 2.48 -12.68 -7.17
N PRO A 48 3.30 -13.40 -6.38
CA PRO A 48 2.96 -14.75 -5.92
C PRO A 48 1.86 -14.75 -4.85
N ARG A 49 1.61 -13.62 -4.17
CA ARG A 49 0.57 -13.49 -3.14
C ARG A 49 -0.12 -12.12 -3.24
N PRO A 50 -1.01 -11.90 -4.23
CA PRO A 50 -1.66 -10.60 -4.45
C PRO A 50 -2.44 -10.06 -3.25
N SER A 51 -3.04 -10.94 -2.45
CA SER A 51 -3.80 -10.56 -1.24
C SER A 51 -2.94 -10.43 0.02
N SER A 52 -1.62 -10.64 -0.08
CA SER A 52 -0.72 -10.53 1.06
C SER A 52 -0.39 -9.08 1.37
N VAL A 53 -0.43 -8.73 2.65
CA VAL A 53 -0.01 -7.42 3.18
C VAL A 53 1.43 -7.06 2.80
N HIS A 54 2.29 -8.07 2.56
CA HIS A 54 3.70 -7.85 2.16
C HIS A 54 3.86 -7.09 0.83
N TYR A 55 2.86 -7.15 -0.06
CA TYR A 55 2.88 -6.45 -1.34
C TYR A 55 1.97 -5.20 -1.36
N CYS A 56 1.29 -4.90 -0.25
CA CYS A 56 0.43 -3.72 -0.12
C CYS A 56 1.31 -2.49 0.18
N ARG A 57 1.62 -1.71 -0.86
CA ARG A 57 2.49 -0.52 -0.74
C ARG A 57 1.63 0.72 -0.44
N PRO A 58 1.81 1.40 0.70
CA PRO A 58 1.05 2.60 1.01
C PRO A 58 1.41 3.75 0.05
N ILE A 59 0.39 4.44 -0.45
CA ILE A 59 0.54 5.68 -1.24
C ILE A 59 0.41 6.88 -0.30
N MET A 60 -0.58 6.84 0.59
CA MET A 60 -0.83 7.87 1.59
C MET A 60 -1.53 7.29 2.81
N PHE A 61 -1.40 7.95 3.95
CA PHE A 61 -2.22 7.73 5.13
C PHE A 61 -2.43 9.04 5.88
N GLN A 62 -3.52 9.13 6.62
CA GLN A 62 -3.82 10.24 7.51
C GLN A 62 -4.62 9.77 8.73
N PHE A 63 -4.48 10.48 9.84
CA PHE A 63 -5.29 10.24 11.04
C PHE A 63 -6.63 10.96 10.90
N ALA A 64 -7.61 10.26 10.34
CA ALA A 64 -8.95 10.75 10.12
C ALA A 64 -9.93 9.59 10.14
N LYS A 65 -11.15 9.87 10.61
CA LYS A 65 -12.26 8.94 10.47
C LYS A 65 -12.71 8.89 9.02
N GLU A 66 -12.98 7.70 8.52
CA GLU A 66 -13.53 7.49 7.17
C GLU A 66 -14.84 8.26 6.99
N SER A 67 -14.95 9.00 5.89
CA SER A 67 -16.16 9.70 5.45
C SER A 67 -16.31 9.64 3.93
N ALA A 68 -17.54 9.82 3.44
CA ALA A 68 -17.82 9.81 2.01
C ALA A 68 -17.06 10.92 1.26
N GLU A 69 -16.96 12.09 1.87
CA GLU A 69 -16.23 13.24 1.34
C GLU A 69 -14.73 12.95 1.25
N LEU A 70 -14.15 12.38 2.32
CA LEU A 70 -12.73 12.02 2.35
C LEU A 70 -12.39 11.01 1.25
N ILE A 71 -13.22 9.96 1.11
CA ILE A 71 -13.05 8.94 0.07
C ILE A 71 -13.11 9.58 -1.33
N ARG A 72 -14.13 10.39 -1.62
CA ARG A 72 -14.31 11.02 -2.94
C ARG A 72 -13.14 11.92 -3.30
N THR A 73 -12.69 12.75 -2.36
CA THR A 73 -11.53 13.62 -2.57
C THR A 73 -10.26 12.81 -2.79
N THR A 74 -9.97 11.80 -1.94
CA THR A 74 -8.79 10.96 -2.10
C THR A 74 -8.78 10.20 -3.43
N VAL A 75 -9.90 9.63 -3.85
CA VAL A 75 -10.00 8.92 -5.14
C VAL A 75 -9.72 9.89 -6.29
N LYS A 76 -10.36 11.07 -6.29
CA LYS A 76 -10.15 12.09 -7.31
C LYS A 76 -8.69 12.53 -7.38
N ASP A 77 -8.06 12.80 -6.24
CA ASP A 77 -6.66 13.24 -6.18
C ASP A 77 -5.69 12.17 -6.69
N ILE A 78 -5.95 10.90 -6.38
CA ILE A 78 -5.15 9.77 -6.87
C ILE A 78 -5.34 9.60 -8.38
N GLU A 79 -6.56 9.70 -8.90
CA GLU A 79 -6.84 9.63 -10.33
C GLU A 79 -6.17 10.78 -11.11
N GLU A 80 -6.22 12.00 -10.57
CA GLU A 80 -5.50 13.13 -11.13
C GLU A 80 -3.99 12.92 -11.15
N GLN A 81 -3.42 12.36 -10.08
CA GLN A 81 -2.00 12.00 -10.06
C GLN A 81 -1.68 10.93 -11.09
N ILE A 82 -2.48 9.87 -11.20
CA ILE A 82 -2.31 8.80 -12.19
C ILE A 82 -2.31 9.39 -13.62
N SER A 83 -3.20 10.35 -13.92
CA SER A 83 -3.24 11.00 -15.24
C SER A 83 -1.96 11.77 -15.59
N LYS A 84 -1.20 12.20 -14.58
CA LYS A 84 0.05 12.97 -14.73
C LYS A 84 1.30 12.08 -14.67
N ILE A 85 1.17 10.80 -14.31
CA ILE A 85 2.28 9.86 -14.27
C ILE A 85 2.84 9.69 -15.69
N LYS A 86 4.12 9.97 -15.84
CA LYS A 86 4.86 9.69 -17.07
C LYS A 86 5.48 8.31 -16.98
N LEU A 87 5.56 7.63 -18.12
CA LEU A 87 6.35 6.42 -18.27
C LEU A 87 7.79 6.73 -17.85
N GLN A 88 8.30 5.97 -16.89
CA GLN A 88 9.66 6.09 -16.42
C GLN A 88 10.52 4.99 -17.03
N GLU A 89 11.61 5.39 -17.68
CA GLU A 89 12.64 4.46 -18.15
C GLU A 89 13.56 4.09 -17.00
N CYS A 90 13.54 2.82 -16.59
CA CYS A 90 14.45 2.29 -15.57
C CYS A 90 15.48 1.39 -16.24
N LYS A 91 16.77 1.75 -16.13
CA LYS A 91 17.87 0.84 -16.46
C LYS A 91 18.05 -0.13 -15.30
N LEU A 92 17.79 -1.40 -15.54
CA LEU A 92 18.20 -2.45 -14.61
C LEU A 92 19.69 -2.69 -14.84
N GLU A 93 20.53 -2.28 -13.90
CA GLU A 93 21.95 -2.62 -13.94
C GLU A 93 22.08 -4.14 -13.86
N LYS A 94 22.72 -4.72 -14.88
CA LYS A 94 22.82 -6.16 -15.10
C LYS A 94 23.86 -6.78 -14.16
N GLU A 95 23.58 -6.91 -12.86
CA GLU A 95 24.33 -7.83 -11.99
C GLU A 95 23.42 -8.44 -10.93
N ASN A 96 22.51 -9.33 -11.35
CA ASN A 96 22.17 -10.58 -10.64
C ASN A 96 21.14 -11.32 -11.49
N ILE A 97 21.60 -12.42 -12.08
CA ILE A 97 20.83 -13.31 -12.93
C ILE A 97 19.58 -13.75 -12.14
N LEU A 98 18.38 -13.41 -12.63
CA LEU A 98 17.14 -14.05 -12.21
C LEU A 98 17.17 -15.51 -12.70
N ASN A 99 17.88 -16.37 -11.97
CA ASN A 99 17.72 -17.81 -12.03
C ASN A 99 16.39 -18.14 -11.34
N VAL A 100 15.28 -17.78 -11.96
CA VAL A 100 13.99 -18.33 -11.57
C VAL A 100 13.88 -19.68 -12.25
N ALA A 101 14.41 -20.70 -11.59
CA ALA A 101 14.12 -22.08 -11.92
C ALA A 101 12.59 -22.25 -11.86
N THR A 102 11.98 -22.50 -13.01
CA THR A 102 10.61 -23.01 -13.06
C THR A 102 10.65 -24.45 -12.60
N SER A 103 10.26 -24.73 -11.36
CA SER A 103 9.84 -26.07 -10.96
C SER A 103 8.32 -26.12 -11.04
N SER A 104 7.85 -26.68 -12.15
CA SER A 104 6.52 -27.23 -12.34
C SER A 104 6.26 -28.29 -11.28
N THR A 105 5.16 -28.19 -10.54
CA THR A 105 4.37 -29.35 -10.11
C THR A 105 2.93 -28.92 -9.88
#